data_AF-S4TZ33-F1
#
_entry.id   AF-S4TZ33-F1
#
_cell.length_a   1.000
_cell.length_b   1.000
_cell.length_c   1.000
_cell.angle_alpha   90.00
_cell.angle_beta   90.00
_cell.angle_gamma   90.00
#
_symmetry.space_group_name_H-M   'P 1'
#
loop_
_entity.id
_entity.type
_entity.pdbx_description
1 polymer ?
#
loop_
_entity_poly.entity_id
_entity_poly.type
_entity_poly.pdbx_seq_one_letter_code
_entity_poly.pdbx_strand_id
1 'polypeptide(L)'
;SAVMVRCMDQSLALQPRDMYWNATGMMNNWWFRVCIHKLDGGKLRFEHPTMAGTQPGGWMQRLKDEGMDPAKPAFASNPPTDRAPSKKPTKPSLDVSMTNPRVDRKISVEELEAHNKENQPWLVVRGEVYDGTAFLDR
;
A
#
# COMPACT_ATOMS: atom_id res chain seq x y z
N SER A 1 -18.41 -13.74 -0.96
CA SER A 1 -19.44 -12.74 -1.35
C SER A 1 -19.03 -11.35 -0.86
N ALA A 2 -19.71 -10.27 -1.26
CA ALA A 2 -19.46 -8.93 -0.73
C ALA A 2 -20.72 -8.06 -0.70
N VAL A 3 -20.80 -7.14 0.27
CA VAL A 3 -21.71 -5.99 0.26
C VAL A 3 -21.01 -4.85 -0.47
N MET A 4 -21.71 -4.18 -1.38
CA MET A 4 -21.16 -3.06 -2.16
C MET A 4 -22.11 -1.87 -2.07
N VAL A 5 -21.56 -0.68 -1.88
CA VAL A 5 -22.33 0.58 -1.80
C VAL A 5 -21.82 1.56 -2.85
N ARG A 6 -22.76 2.24 -3.51
CA ARG A 6 -22.52 3.36 -4.40
C ARG A 6 -23.60 4.42 -4.21
N CYS A 7 -23.26 5.67 -4.49
CA CYS A 7 -24.16 6.80 -4.46
C CYS A 7 -24.29 7.48 -5.83
N MET A 8 -25.38 8.23 -5.97
CA MET A 8 -25.68 9.10 -7.10
C MET A 8 -26.12 10.45 -6.56
N ASP A 9 -25.62 11.55 -7.13
CA ASP A 9 -26.03 12.90 -6.72
C ASP A 9 -27.20 13.45 -7.55
N GLN A 10 -27.61 14.69 -7.25
CA GLN A 10 -28.71 15.38 -7.94
C GLN A 10 -28.39 15.71 -9.40
N SER A 11 -27.11 15.78 -9.77
CA SER A 11 -26.63 16.00 -11.14
C SER A 11 -26.51 14.70 -11.94
N LEU A 12 -26.98 13.59 -11.38
CA LEU A 12 -26.90 12.24 -11.96
C LEU A 12 -25.46 11.67 -12.03
N ALA A 13 -24.51 12.25 -11.30
CA ALA A 13 -23.15 11.73 -11.24
C ALA A 13 -23.09 10.47 -10.35
N LEU A 14 -22.56 9.38 -10.90
CA LEU A 14 -22.46 8.08 -10.22
C LEU A 14 -21.02 7.79 -9.78
N GLN A 15 -20.88 7.17 -8.61
CA GLN A 15 -19.60 6.59 -8.21
C GLN A 15 -19.17 5.48 -9.17
N PRO A 16 -17.89 5.46 -9.63
CA PRO A 16 -17.40 4.52 -10.62
C PRO A 16 -17.24 3.11 -10.04
N ARG A 17 -17.39 2.10 -10.91
CA ARG A 17 -17.18 0.68 -10.54
C ARG A 17 -15.71 0.39 -10.30
N ASP A 18 -14.84 0.88 -11.19
CA ASP A 18 -13.43 0.57 -11.20
C ASP A 18 -12.62 1.71 -10.57
N MET A 19 -11.49 1.36 -9.96
CA MET A 19 -10.65 2.33 -9.28
C MET A 19 -9.99 3.24 -10.31
N TYR A 20 -10.13 4.55 -10.12
CA TYR A 20 -9.32 5.53 -10.82
C TYR A 20 -8.08 5.85 -9.97
N TRP A 21 -6.94 5.31 -10.37
CA TRP A 21 -5.68 5.56 -9.67
C TRP A 21 -5.06 6.88 -10.15
N ASN A 22 -4.58 7.69 -9.23
CA ASN A 22 -3.85 8.91 -9.51
C ASN A 22 -2.62 9.01 -8.60
N ALA A 23 -1.65 9.83 -8.98
CA ALA A 23 -0.35 9.91 -8.31
C ALA A 23 -0.44 10.31 -6.82
N THR A 24 -1.45 11.09 -6.43
CA THR A 24 -1.61 11.53 -5.03
C THR A 24 -2.47 10.58 -4.20
N GLY A 25 -3.14 9.61 -4.82
CA GLY A 25 -4.09 8.71 -4.16
C GLY A 25 -5.34 9.40 -3.61
N MET A 26 -5.61 10.64 -4.02
CA MET A 26 -6.71 11.45 -3.48
C MET A 26 -8.01 11.24 -4.25
N MET A 27 -9.14 11.58 -3.60
CA MET A 27 -10.49 11.55 -4.20
C MET A 27 -10.90 10.16 -4.74
N ASN A 28 -10.40 9.09 -4.13
CA ASN A 28 -10.86 7.74 -4.49
C ASN A 28 -12.30 7.53 -4.01
N ASN A 29 -13.24 7.47 -4.96
CA ASN A 29 -14.67 7.34 -4.70
C ASN A 29 -15.32 6.15 -5.43
N TRP A 30 -14.54 5.16 -5.88
CA TRP A 30 -15.09 3.92 -6.43
C TRP A 30 -15.95 3.18 -5.39
N TRP A 31 -16.77 2.21 -5.84
CA TRP A 31 -17.71 1.55 -4.92
C TRP A 31 -17.00 0.97 -3.70
N PHE A 32 -17.52 1.28 -2.51
CA PHE A 32 -17.00 0.71 -1.27
C PHE A 32 -17.46 -0.74 -1.15
N ARG A 33 -16.55 -1.65 -0.76
CA ARG A 33 -16.81 -3.10 -0.72
C ARG A 33 -16.43 -3.69 0.62
N VAL A 34 -17.35 -4.41 1.24
CA VAL A 34 -17.12 -5.21 2.45
C VAL A 34 -17.22 -6.68 2.08
N CYS A 35 -16.10 -7.40 2.20
CA CYS A 35 -16.05 -8.82 1.90
C CYS A 35 -16.75 -9.61 3.02
N ILE A 36 -17.56 -10.59 2.64
CA ILE A 36 -18.31 -11.45 3.55
C ILE A 36 -17.68 -12.85 3.52
N HIS A 37 -17.19 -13.27 4.68
CA HIS A 37 -16.71 -14.61 4.95
C HIS A 37 -17.79 -15.41 5.67
N LYS A 38 -18.13 -16.58 5.15
CA LYS A 38 -18.99 -17.55 5.84
C LYS A 38 -18.08 -18.44 6.68
N LEU A 39 -18.33 -18.48 7.99
CA LEU A 39 -17.61 -19.31 8.94
C LEU A 39 -18.49 -20.48 9.39
N ASP A 40 -17.87 -21.45 10.05
CA ASP A 40 -18.58 -22.60 10.61
C ASP A 40 -19.60 -22.16 11.66
N GLY A 41 -20.67 -22.96 11.78
CA GLY A 41 -21.77 -22.68 12.72
C GLY A 41 -22.62 -21.47 12.32
N GLY A 42 -22.67 -21.11 11.03
CA GLY A 42 -23.54 -20.05 10.52
C GLY A 42 -23.08 -18.62 10.85
N LYS A 43 -21.85 -18.45 11.34
CA LYS A 43 -21.28 -17.13 11.65
C LYS A 43 -20.81 -16.43 10.38
N LEU A 44 -20.91 -15.11 10.36
CA LEU A 44 -20.39 -14.26 9.28
C LEU A 44 -19.31 -13.34 9.81
N ARG A 45 -18.20 -13.22 9.06
CA ARG A 45 -17.17 -12.20 9.30
C ARG A 45 -17.16 -11.21 8.15
N PHE A 46 -17.18 -9.94 8.49
CA PHE A 46 -17.14 -8.83 7.54
C PHE A 46 -15.73 -8.23 7.54
N GLU A 47 -15.17 -8.07 6.35
CA GLU A 47 -13.82 -7.57 6.14
C GLU A 47 -13.90 -6.30 5.29
N HIS A 48 -13.50 -5.17 5.87
CA HIS A 48 -13.40 -3.88 5.17
C HIS A 48 -12.19 -3.87 4.21
N PRO A 49 -12.09 -2.89 3.28
CA PRO A 49 -10.97 -2.80 2.35
C PRO A 49 -9.60 -2.69 3.03
N THR A 50 -9.49 -1.79 4.00
CA THR A 50 -8.31 -1.55 4.84
C THR A 50 -8.75 -1.34 6.28
N MET A 51 -7.80 -1.42 7.22
CA MET A 51 -8.00 -0.98 8.60
C MET A 51 -7.67 0.52 8.75
N ALA A 52 -8.07 1.11 9.87
CA ALA A 52 -7.83 2.52 10.15
C ALA A 52 -6.36 2.80 10.48
N GLY A 53 -5.84 3.93 10.00
CA GLY A 53 -4.47 4.36 10.27
C GLY A 53 -3.42 3.40 9.70
N THR A 54 -2.45 3.04 10.53
CA THR A 54 -1.33 2.14 10.18
C THR A 54 -1.59 0.68 10.51
N GLN A 55 -2.82 0.33 10.94
CA GLN A 55 -3.13 -1.04 11.30
C GLN A 55 -3.14 -1.95 10.07
N PRO A 56 -2.50 -3.13 10.13
CA PRO A 56 -2.59 -4.11 9.05
C PRO A 56 -3.98 -4.75 9.03
N GLY A 57 -4.46 -5.06 7.83
CA GLY A 57 -5.67 -5.85 7.61
C GLY A 57 -6.55 -5.34 6.48
N GLY A 58 -7.73 -5.95 6.39
CA GLY A 58 -8.67 -5.71 5.31
C GLY A 58 -8.35 -6.53 4.06
N TRP A 59 -9.36 -6.62 3.18
CA TRP A 59 -9.26 -7.49 2.02
C TRP A 59 -8.23 -7.01 1.01
N MET A 60 -7.90 -5.71 0.95
CA MET A 60 -6.87 -5.20 0.02
C MET A 60 -5.49 -5.73 0.36
N GLN A 61 -5.15 -5.76 1.66
CA GLN A 61 -3.88 -6.33 2.11
C GLN A 61 -3.84 -7.84 1.86
N ARG A 62 -4.91 -8.56 2.24
CA ARG A 62 -5.00 -10.00 2.01
C ARG A 62 -4.83 -10.38 0.53
N LEU A 63 -5.51 -9.67 -0.39
CA LEU A 63 -5.33 -9.92 -1.82
C LEU A 63 -3.89 -9.66 -2.28
N LYS A 64 -3.25 -8.60 -1.79
CA LYS A 64 -1.85 -8.30 -2.11
C LYS A 64 -0.90 -9.40 -1.63
N ASP A 65 -1.12 -9.89 -0.41
CA ASP A 65 -0.33 -10.98 0.19
C ASP A 65 -0.54 -12.31 -0.57
N GLU A 66 -1.76 -12.54 -1.07
CA GLU A 66 -2.13 -13.66 -1.95
C GLU A 66 -1.63 -13.49 -3.40
N GLY A 67 -0.94 -12.39 -3.73
CA GLY A 67 -0.43 -12.11 -5.09
C GLY A 67 -1.52 -11.67 -6.08
N MET A 68 -2.71 -11.33 -5.61
CA MET A 68 -3.80 -10.82 -6.44
C MET A 68 -3.78 -9.29 -6.53
N ASP A 69 -4.40 -8.76 -7.59
CA ASP A 69 -4.54 -7.31 -7.80
C ASP A 69 -5.74 -6.75 -7.03
N PRO A 70 -5.54 -5.91 -6.00
CA PRO A 70 -6.64 -5.32 -5.22
C PRO A 70 -7.50 -4.34 -6.03
N ALA A 71 -7.00 -3.81 -7.16
CA ALA A 71 -7.77 -2.94 -8.05
C ALA A 71 -8.87 -3.71 -8.80
N LYS A 72 -8.74 -5.04 -8.91
CA LYS A 72 -9.68 -5.92 -9.60
C LYS A 72 -10.21 -7.01 -8.66
N PRO A 73 -10.88 -6.62 -7.55
CA PRO A 73 -11.25 -7.58 -6.54
C PRO A 73 -12.39 -8.47 -7.03
N ALA A 74 -12.31 -9.77 -6.71
CA ALA A 74 -13.38 -10.72 -6.92
C ALA A 74 -13.71 -11.44 -5.64
N PHE A 75 -14.98 -11.35 -5.23
CA PHE A 75 -15.47 -11.91 -3.97
C PHE A 75 -16.38 -13.13 -4.19
N ALA A 76 -16.17 -13.88 -5.28
CA ALA A 76 -16.96 -15.07 -5.59
C ALA A 76 -16.68 -16.20 -4.60
N SER A 77 -17.70 -17.01 -4.30
CA SER A 77 -17.56 -18.18 -3.39
C SER A 77 -16.71 -19.29 -4.01
N ASN A 78 -16.67 -19.37 -5.35
CA ASN A 78 -15.77 -20.21 -6.14
C ASN A 78 -15.05 -19.29 -7.14
N PRO A 79 -13.78 -18.94 -6.94
CA PRO A 79 -13.01 -18.29 -7.99
C PRO A 79 -12.86 -19.26 -9.18
N PRO A 80 -12.95 -18.80 -10.44
CA PRO A 80 -12.62 -19.64 -11.58
C PRO A 80 -11.18 -20.14 -11.44
N THR A 81 -10.98 -21.45 -11.56
CA THR A 81 -9.68 -22.15 -11.50
C THR A 81 -8.69 -21.69 -12.56
N ASP A 82 -9.14 -20.93 -13.58
CA ASP A 82 -8.35 -20.39 -14.68
C ASP A 82 -7.76 -18.99 -14.44
N ARG A 83 -7.84 -18.46 -13.20
CA ARG A 83 -7.09 -17.24 -12.88
C ARG A 83 -5.64 -17.63 -12.66
N ALA A 84 -4.85 -17.57 -13.73
CA ALA A 84 -3.41 -17.68 -13.66
C ALA A 84 -2.90 -16.86 -12.46
N PRO A 85 -2.18 -17.48 -11.51
CA PRO A 85 -1.61 -16.76 -10.38
C PRO A 85 -0.61 -15.75 -10.95
N SER A 86 -1.04 -14.50 -11.07
CA SER A 86 -0.16 -13.43 -11.51
C SER A 86 0.76 -13.11 -10.34
N LYS A 87 1.95 -13.73 -10.39
CA LYS A 87 3.11 -13.52 -9.53
C LYS A 87 3.02 -14.24 -8.17
N LYS A 88 4.13 -14.91 -7.87
CA LYS A 88 4.44 -15.63 -6.63
C LYS A 88 4.03 -14.79 -5.41
N PRO A 89 3.60 -15.41 -4.28
CA PRO A 89 3.31 -14.69 -3.04
C PRO A 89 4.47 -13.75 -2.76
N THR A 90 4.19 -12.46 -2.83
CA THR A 90 5.21 -11.45 -2.59
C THR A 90 5.52 -11.59 -1.11
N LYS A 91 6.74 -11.99 -0.78
CA LYS A 91 7.23 -12.00 0.61
C LYS A 91 6.73 -10.73 1.29
N PRO A 92 6.26 -10.79 2.55
CA PRO A 92 5.82 -9.60 3.28
C PRO A 92 6.89 -8.56 3.04
N SER A 93 6.50 -7.37 2.59
CA SER A 93 7.44 -6.32 2.19
C SER A 93 8.35 -6.03 3.38
N LEU A 94 9.47 -6.75 3.43
CA LEU A 94 10.65 -6.38 4.16
C LEU A 94 10.95 -5.01 3.59
N ASP A 95 10.86 -4.03 4.47
CA ASP A 95 11.29 -2.66 4.33
C ASP A 95 11.76 -2.31 2.92
N VAL A 96 11.02 -1.43 2.23
CA VAL A 96 11.51 -0.82 0.99
C VAL A 96 12.97 -0.44 1.26
N SER A 97 13.90 -1.11 0.59
CA SER A 97 15.32 -0.90 0.79
C SER A 97 15.61 0.52 0.33
N MET A 98 15.57 1.46 1.27
CA MET A 98 15.91 2.85 1.04
C MET A 98 17.42 3.02 0.79
N THR A 99 18.19 1.95 0.99
CA THR A 99 19.63 1.90 0.78
C THR A 99 19.99 1.52 -0.66
N ASN A 100 21.04 2.14 -1.17
CA ASN A 100 21.67 1.74 -2.43
C ASN A 100 22.67 0.61 -2.13
N PRO A 101 22.47 -0.62 -2.63
CA PRO A 101 23.36 -1.75 -2.32
C PRO A 101 24.78 -1.61 -2.89
N ARG A 102 25.06 -0.58 -3.69
CA ARG A 102 26.40 -0.26 -4.21
C ARG A 102 27.23 0.62 -3.28
N VAL A 103 26.63 1.17 -2.23
CA VAL A 103 27.31 2.06 -1.29
C VAL A 103 27.55 1.29 0.00
N ASP A 104 28.82 0.97 0.27
CA ASP A 104 29.30 0.26 1.45
C ASP A 104 30.13 1.16 2.38
N ARG A 105 30.20 2.46 2.08
CA ARG A 105 30.92 3.45 2.87
C ARG A 105 30.30 3.56 4.27
N LYS A 106 31.11 3.29 5.27
CA LYS A 106 30.78 3.51 6.68
C LYS A 106 31.22 4.90 7.08
N ILE A 107 30.30 5.67 7.68
CA ILE A 107 30.56 7.01 8.21
C ILE A 107 30.52 6.90 9.73
N SER A 108 31.54 7.43 10.41
CA SER A 108 31.58 7.43 11.88
C SER A 108 30.75 8.58 12.45
N VAL A 109 30.41 8.51 13.74
CA VAL A 109 29.63 9.57 14.41
C VAL A 109 30.42 10.88 14.42
N GLU A 110 31.74 10.81 14.61
CA GLU A 110 32.61 11.98 14.62
C GLU A 110 32.70 12.64 13.23
N GLU A 111 32.73 11.84 12.15
CA GLU A 111 32.70 12.35 10.78
C GLU A 111 31.36 13.02 10.45
N LEU A 112 30.26 12.43 10.91
CA LEU A 112 28.92 13.00 10.75
C LEU A 112 28.77 14.33 11.49
N GLU A 113 29.25 14.42 12.74
CA GLU A 113 29.23 15.65 13.54
C GLU A 113 30.13 16.75 12.95
N ALA A 114 31.29 16.38 12.42
CA ALA A 114 32.18 17.32 11.73
C ALA A 114 31.54 17.86 10.43
N HIS A 115 30.62 17.11 9.83
CA HIS A 115 29.89 17.49 8.61
C HIS A 115 28.60 18.29 8.91
N ASN A 116 28.70 19.28 9.79
CA ASN A 116 27.60 20.19 10.13
C ASN A 116 27.65 21.47 9.27
N LYS A 117 27.39 21.34 7.97
CA LYS A 117 27.36 22.46 7.02
C LYS A 117 25.94 22.66 6.48
N GLU A 118 25.43 23.89 6.55
CA GLU A 118 24.07 24.22 6.08
C GLU A 118 23.84 23.92 4.59
N ASN A 119 24.87 24.07 3.76
CA ASN A 119 24.78 23.85 2.31
C ASN A 119 24.98 22.38 1.89
N GLN A 120 25.28 21.47 2.82
CA GLN A 120 25.49 20.04 2.55
C GLN A 120 24.92 19.17 3.68
N PRO A 121 23.59 19.14 3.85
CA PRO A 121 22.97 18.46 4.98
C PRO A 121 23.06 16.94 4.78
N TRP A 122 23.60 16.27 5.79
CA TRP A 122 23.53 14.82 5.91
C TRP A 122 22.41 14.44 6.89
N LEU A 123 21.62 13.43 6.52
CA LEU A 123 20.45 12.98 7.30
C LEU A 123 20.60 11.51 7.64
N VAL A 124 20.28 11.13 8.88
CA VAL A 124 20.33 9.73 9.32
C VAL A 124 18.93 9.13 9.33
N VAL A 125 18.71 8.07 8.55
CA VAL A 125 17.45 7.33 8.52
C VAL A 125 17.74 5.86 8.74
N ARG A 126 17.25 5.31 9.87
CA ARG A 126 17.41 3.88 10.24
C ARG A 126 18.87 3.40 10.30
N GLY A 127 19.78 4.26 10.75
CA GLY A 127 21.20 3.94 10.90
C GLY A 127 22.05 4.16 9.63
N GLU A 128 21.43 4.65 8.55
CA GLU A 128 22.09 4.95 7.27
C GLU A 128 22.17 6.46 7.07
N VAL A 129 23.26 6.95 6.49
CA VAL A 129 23.50 8.39 6.23
C VAL A 129 23.17 8.72 4.78
N TYR A 130 22.32 9.72 4.57
CA TYR A 130 21.87 10.20 3.26
C TYR A 130 22.40 11.61 3.00
N ASP A 131 22.97 11.84 1.82
CA ASP A 131 23.42 13.16 1.37
C ASP A 131 22.25 13.91 0.72
N GLY A 132 21.79 14.98 1.40
CA GLY A 132 20.71 15.84 0.96
C GLY A 132 21.14 16.99 0.06
N THR A 133 22.45 17.16 -0.22
CA THR A 133 22.99 18.32 -0.93
C THR A 133 22.33 18.53 -2.30
N ALA A 134 22.03 17.44 -3.03
CA ALA A 134 21.41 17.51 -4.35
C ALA A 134 19.93 17.97 -4.34
N PHE A 135 19.30 18.01 -3.15
CA PHE A 135 17.89 18.33 -2.96
C PHE A 135 17.68 19.70 -2.30
N LEU A 136 18.76 20.43 -2.00
CA LEU A 136 18.65 21.84 -1.64
C LEU A 136 18.40 22.63 -2.92
N ASP A 137 17.25 23.30 -2.98
CA ASP A 137 16.98 24.30 -4.02
C ASP A 137 18.04 25.39 -3.99
N ARG A 138 18.48 25.83 -5.18
CA ARG A 138 19.46 26.92 -5.34
C ARG A 138 18.88 28.27 -4.99
#